data_AF-A0A0F8CGD4-F1
#
_entry.id   AF-A0A0F8CGD4-F1
#
_cell.length_a   1.000
_cell.length_b   1.000
_cell.length_c   1.000
_cell.angle_alpha   90.00
_cell.angle_beta   90.00
_cell.angle_gamma   90.00
#
_symmetry.space_group_name_H-M   'P 1'
#
loop_
_entity.id
_entity.type
_entity.pdbx_description
1 polymer ?
#
loop_
_entity_poly.entity_id
_entity_poly.type
_entity_poly.pdbx_seq_one_letter_code
_entity_poly.pdbx_strand_id
1 'polypeptide(L)'
;MVKKYTSMAYAKADDMLFGNSKYPVKAGLGLEIGAGYTTPELNYAPRPQAGKSKDKLIKEYERITTDAMARMVQIGAPSIVLETEHVEQMSNNPDWGGAVAHAQKTIMEEYHDEYGIKCALRHTIGDIREDRDYLQLRGDKYTTFMEAFEQCAQNGADTVSYTHLTLPTKRIV
;
A
#
# COMPACT_ATOMS: atom_id res chain seq x y z
N MET A 1 22.50 -15.81 2.49
CA MET A 1 23.30 -14.61 2.83
C MET A 1 22.66 -13.42 2.14
N VAL A 2 22.36 -12.34 2.87
CA VAL A 2 21.69 -11.16 2.29
C VAL A 2 22.70 -10.34 1.47
N LYS A 3 22.31 -9.91 0.26
CA LYS A 3 23.16 -9.10 -0.62
C LYS A 3 23.25 -7.66 -0.07
N LYS A 4 24.47 -7.18 0.16
CA LYS A 4 24.74 -5.80 0.60
C LYS A 4 25.12 -4.92 -0.59
N TYR A 5 24.71 -3.67 -0.58
CA TYR A 5 25.19 -2.67 -1.55
C TYR A 5 26.57 -2.16 -1.14
N THR A 6 27.54 -2.23 -2.05
CA THR A 6 28.93 -1.76 -1.85
C THR A 6 29.36 -0.72 -2.89
N SER A 7 28.42 -0.27 -3.72
CA SER A 7 28.62 0.75 -4.75
C SER A 7 27.30 1.46 -5.05
N MET A 8 27.40 2.65 -5.64
CA MET A 8 26.25 3.45 -6.06
C MET A 8 25.70 2.93 -7.39
N ALA A 9 24.37 2.95 -7.54
CA ALA A 9 23.71 2.56 -8.79
C ALA A 9 23.93 3.60 -9.91
N TYR A 10 24.10 4.88 -9.54
CA TYR A 10 24.36 6.01 -10.42
C TYR A 10 25.78 6.51 -10.25
N ALA A 11 26.39 7.03 -11.32
CA ALA A 11 27.75 7.55 -11.28
C ALA A 11 27.84 8.94 -10.62
N LYS A 12 26.80 9.76 -10.79
CA LYS A 12 26.67 11.10 -10.22
C LYS A 12 25.21 11.45 -9.89
N ALA A 13 25.02 12.42 -9.02
CA ALA A 13 23.69 12.87 -8.59
C ALA A 13 22.83 13.40 -9.76
N ASP A 14 23.45 14.09 -10.72
CA ASP A 14 22.76 14.65 -11.89
C ASP A 14 22.09 13.60 -12.79
N ASP A 15 22.45 12.32 -12.66
CA ASP A 15 21.83 11.23 -13.42
C ASP A 15 20.49 10.77 -12.78
N MET A 16 20.14 11.29 -11.61
CA MET A 16 18.91 10.94 -10.89
C MET A 16 17.80 11.93 -11.24
N LEU A 17 16.78 11.46 -11.96
CA LEU A 17 15.65 12.27 -12.43
C LEU A 17 14.32 11.67 -11.98
N PHE A 18 13.36 12.53 -11.62
CA PHE A 18 12.01 12.09 -11.25
C PHE A 18 11.36 11.27 -12.37
N GLY A 19 10.60 10.25 -11.98
CA GLY A 19 9.95 9.33 -12.91
C GLY A 19 10.87 8.30 -13.56
N ASN A 20 12.19 8.35 -13.33
CA ASN A 20 13.16 7.44 -13.93
C ASN A 20 13.96 6.68 -12.87
N SER A 21 14.05 5.36 -12.99
CA SER A 21 14.91 4.53 -12.16
C SER A 21 15.73 3.57 -13.03
N LYS A 22 16.91 3.17 -12.55
CA LYS A 22 17.77 2.19 -13.25
C LYS A 22 17.12 0.81 -13.38
N TYR A 23 16.17 0.51 -12.50
CA TYR A 23 15.44 -0.75 -12.43
C TYR A 23 13.95 -0.46 -12.24
N PRO A 24 13.21 -0.14 -13.31
CA PRO A 24 11.78 0.10 -13.23
C PRO A 24 11.01 -1.14 -12.74
N VAL A 25 9.87 -0.91 -12.10
CA VAL A 25 9.02 -1.97 -11.54
C VAL A 25 7.69 -2.00 -12.28
N LYS A 26 7.31 -3.16 -12.82
CA LYS A 26 5.96 -3.39 -13.32
C LYS A 26 5.05 -3.71 -12.13
N ALA A 27 3.91 -3.03 -12.03
CA ALA A 27 2.96 -3.21 -10.93
C ALA A 27 1.52 -3.08 -11.45
N GLY A 28 0.60 -3.83 -10.82
CA GLY A 28 -0.83 -3.71 -11.08
C GLY A 28 -1.25 -3.78 -12.53
N LEU A 29 -2.19 -2.90 -12.87
CA LEU A 29 -2.91 -2.87 -14.13
C LEU A 29 -2.22 -1.88 -15.07
N GLY A 30 -1.29 -2.39 -15.88
CA GLY A 30 -0.61 -1.63 -16.93
C GLY A 30 0.38 -0.55 -16.45
N LEU A 31 0.72 -0.51 -15.16
CA LEU A 31 1.61 0.50 -14.57
C LEU A 31 3.08 0.04 -14.57
N GLU A 32 3.98 0.99 -14.84
CA GLU A 32 5.43 0.81 -14.75
C GLU A 32 6.07 1.98 -13.97
N ILE A 33 6.50 1.72 -12.75
CA ILE A 33 7.06 2.73 -11.83
C ILE A 33 8.55 2.92 -12.12
N GLY A 34 8.97 4.18 -12.34
CA GLY A 34 10.34 4.53 -12.70
C GLY A 34 10.66 4.39 -14.20
N ALA A 35 9.63 4.23 -15.05
CA ALA A 35 9.77 3.99 -16.49
C ALA A 35 9.58 5.26 -17.35
N GLY A 36 10.03 6.42 -16.88
CA GLY A 36 10.02 7.67 -17.64
C GLY A 36 8.85 8.63 -17.34
N TYR A 37 8.04 8.34 -16.31
CA TYR A 37 6.94 9.21 -15.88
C TYR A 37 6.71 9.10 -14.37
N THR A 38 6.18 10.18 -13.77
CA THR A 38 5.75 10.20 -12.37
C THR A 38 4.28 9.76 -12.27
N THR A 39 3.96 9.01 -11.23
CA THR A 39 2.58 8.56 -10.93
C THR A 39 2.17 9.12 -9.57
N PRO A 40 0.97 9.71 -9.43
CA PRO A 40 0.48 10.13 -8.12
C PRO A 40 0.14 8.91 -7.26
N GLU A 41 0.55 8.94 -5.99
CA GLU A 41 0.16 7.96 -4.97
C GLU A 41 -0.77 8.66 -3.97
N LEU A 42 -2.03 8.22 -3.91
CA LEU A 42 -3.05 8.80 -3.04
C LEU A 42 -3.22 7.93 -1.80
N ASN A 43 -2.97 8.51 -0.64
CA ASN A 43 -3.20 7.92 0.67
C ASN A 43 -4.49 8.48 1.30
N TYR A 44 -5.15 7.68 2.13
CA TYR A 44 -6.42 8.02 2.79
C TYR A 44 -6.58 7.25 4.11
N ALA A 45 -7.30 7.87 5.05
CA ALA A 45 -7.70 7.25 6.30
C ALA A 45 -9.23 7.09 6.36
N PRO A 46 -9.75 5.91 6.75
CA PRO A 46 -11.18 5.73 6.91
C PRO A 46 -11.68 6.54 8.11
N ARG A 47 -12.96 6.94 8.09
CA ARG A 47 -13.54 7.64 9.23
C ARG A 47 -13.57 6.71 10.47
N PRO A 48 -13.40 7.22 11.71
CA PRO A 48 -13.27 6.38 12.91
C PRO A 48 -14.37 5.33 13.11
N GLN A 49 -15.59 5.61 12.67
CA GLN A 49 -16.73 4.70 12.76
C GLN A 49 -16.68 3.49 11.81
N ALA A 50 -15.86 3.54 10.76
CA ALA A 50 -15.75 2.47 9.77
C ALA A 50 -15.03 1.23 10.33
N GLY A 51 -14.06 1.43 11.23
CA GLY A 51 -13.30 0.33 11.88
C GLY A 51 -14.10 -0.53 12.87
N LYS A 52 -15.41 -0.28 13.04
CA LYS A 52 -16.26 -1.02 13.98
C LYS A 52 -16.66 -2.43 13.51
N SER A 53 -16.60 -2.70 12.20
CA SER A 53 -16.86 -4.02 11.64
C SER A 53 -16.23 -4.16 10.26
N LYS A 54 -15.91 -5.39 9.86
CA LYS A 54 -15.35 -5.72 8.54
C LYS A 54 -16.15 -5.08 7.41
N ASP A 55 -17.46 -5.28 7.38
CA ASP A 55 -18.34 -4.77 6.31
C ASP A 55 -18.35 -3.25 6.19
N LYS A 56 -18.26 -2.53 7.32
CA LYS A 56 -18.22 -1.06 7.30
C LYS A 56 -16.89 -0.56 6.76
N LEU A 57 -15.81 -1.28 7.05
CA LEU A 57 -14.49 -0.96 6.58
C LEU A 57 -14.39 -1.17 5.06
N ILE A 58 -14.85 -2.33 4.57
CA ILE A 58 -14.94 -2.63 3.13
C ILE A 58 -15.72 -1.53 2.41
N LYS A 59 -16.95 -1.23 2.86
CA LYS A 59 -17.79 -0.19 2.24
C LYS A 59 -17.18 1.20 2.23
N GLU A 60 -16.39 1.55 3.25
CA GLU A 60 -15.69 2.82 3.30
C GLU A 60 -14.59 2.88 2.22
N TYR A 61 -13.79 1.83 2.11
CA TYR A 61 -12.70 1.76 1.12
C TYR A 61 -13.22 1.59 -0.31
N GLU A 62 -14.36 0.93 -0.53
CA GLU A 62 -15.06 0.92 -1.82
C GLU A 62 -15.37 2.35 -2.26
N ARG A 63 -16.02 3.14 -1.39
CA ARG A 63 -16.37 4.54 -1.69
C ARG A 63 -15.14 5.38 -2.00
N ILE A 64 -14.10 5.28 -1.17
CA ILE A 64 -12.84 6.00 -1.37
C ILE A 64 -12.24 5.65 -2.74
N THR A 65 -12.22 4.36 -3.09
CA THR A 65 -11.65 3.87 -4.35
C THR A 65 -12.46 4.36 -5.54
N THR A 66 -13.79 4.23 -5.50
CA THR A 66 -14.66 4.75 -6.55
C THR A 66 -14.48 6.26 -6.74
N ASP A 67 -14.48 7.05 -5.66
CA ASP A 67 -14.33 8.50 -5.73
C ASP A 67 -12.96 8.91 -6.33
N ALA A 68 -11.89 8.23 -5.92
CA ALA A 68 -10.55 8.47 -6.43
C ALA A 68 -10.43 8.12 -7.92
N MET A 69 -10.87 6.91 -8.32
CA MET A 69 -10.81 6.46 -9.71
C MET A 69 -11.68 7.32 -10.63
N ALA A 70 -12.91 7.66 -10.21
CA ALA A 70 -13.79 8.58 -10.93
C ALA A 70 -13.12 9.92 -11.15
N ARG A 71 -12.48 10.48 -10.12
CA ARG A 71 -11.78 11.76 -10.24
C ARG A 71 -10.62 11.70 -11.22
N MET A 72 -9.83 10.64 -11.20
CA MET A 72 -8.68 10.49 -12.10
C MET A 72 -9.10 10.41 -13.57
N VAL A 73 -10.16 9.65 -13.87
CA VAL A 73 -10.72 9.59 -15.22
C VAL A 73 -11.28 10.96 -15.64
N GLN A 74 -12.04 11.64 -14.76
CA GLN A 74 -12.62 12.96 -15.07
C GLN A 74 -11.58 14.02 -15.43
N ILE A 75 -10.41 14.01 -14.78
CA ILE A 75 -9.33 14.98 -15.08
C ILE A 75 -8.38 14.50 -16.18
N GLY A 76 -8.62 13.33 -16.78
CA GLY A 76 -7.78 12.75 -17.82
C GLY A 76 -6.39 12.33 -17.33
N ALA A 77 -6.26 11.96 -16.05
CA ALA A 77 -4.98 11.52 -15.52
C ALA A 77 -4.62 10.12 -16.04
N PRO A 78 -3.38 9.88 -16.47
CA PRO A 78 -3.01 8.64 -17.14
C PRO A 78 -2.75 7.47 -16.17
N SER A 79 -2.52 7.77 -14.88
CA SER A 79 -2.20 6.74 -13.89
C SER A 79 -2.43 7.17 -12.44
N ILE A 80 -2.62 6.19 -11.55
CA ILE A 80 -2.69 6.40 -10.10
C ILE A 80 -2.21 5.16 -9.31
N VAL A 81 -1.56 5.39 -8.17
CA VAL A 81 -1.41 4.38 -7.12
C VAL A 81 -2.34 4.74 -5.98
N LEU A 82 -3.11 3.78 -5.49
CA LEU A 82 -3.89 3.94 -4.26
C LEU A 82 -3.14 3.24 -3.12
N GLU A 83 -2.83 3.98 -2.06
CA GLU A 83 -2.21 3.43 -0.86
C GLU A 83 -3.23 3.32 0.28
N THR A 84 -3.45 2.08 0.73
CA THR A 84 -4.22 1.79 1.93
C THR A 84 -3.25 1.52 3.09
N GLU A 85 -3.10 2.50 3.97
CA GLU A 85 -2.51 2.27 5.28
C GLU A 85 -3.51 1.55 6.19
N HIS A 86 -3.07 0.44 6.77
CA HIS A 86 -3.91 -0.36 7.64
C HIS A 86 -4.20 0.38 8.94
N VAL A 87 -5.49 0.44 9.27
CA VAL A 87 -5.88 0.60 10.68
C VAL A 87 -5.54 -0.69 11.44
N GLU A 88 -5.35 -0.59 12.76
CA GLU A 88 -4.90 -1.70 13.61
C GLU A 88 -5.72 -2.99 13.40
N GLN A 89 -7.04 -2.88 13.21
CA GLN A 89 -7.93 -4.02 13.05
C GLN A 89 -7.64 -4.82 11.77
N MET A 90 -7.17 -4.18 10.69
CA MET A 90 -6.87 -4.85 9.43
C MET A 90 -5.63 -5.72 9.52
N SER A 91 -4.61 -5.29 10.26
CA SER A 91 -3.40 -6.08 10.46
C SER A 91 -3.57 -7.17 11.52
N ASN A 92 -4.33 -6.92 12.58
CA ASN A 92 -4.61 -7.93 13.61
C ASN A 92 -5.62 -8.99 13.14
N ASN A 93 -6.41 -8.71 12.10
CA ASN A 93 -7.32 -9.66 11.48
C ASN A 93 -7.00 -9.74 9.97
N PRO A 94 -6.02 -10.55 9.54
CA PRO A 94 -5.51 -10.57 8.17
C PRO A 94 -6.59 -10.67 7.08
N ASP A 95 -7.68 -11.39 7.33
CA ASP A 95 -8.80 -11.55 6.40
C ASP A 95 -9.61 -10.26 6.18
N TRP A 96 -9.50 -9.27 7.08
CA TRP A 96 -10.09 -7.94 6.90
C TRP A 96 -9.28 -7.13 5.88
N GLY A 97 -7.95 -7.11 6.04
CA GLY A 97 -7.04 -6.48 5.07
C GLY A 97 -7.20 -7.08 3.68
N GLY A 98 -7.19 -8.42 3.58
CA GLY A 98 -7.42 -9.13 2.32
C GLY A 98 -8.78 -8.80 1.66
N ALA A 99 -9.87 -8.75 2.43
CA ALA A 99 -11.17 -8.41 1.89
C ALA A 99 -11.27 -6.94 1.41
N VAL A 100 -10.61 -6.02 2.09
CA VAL A 100 -10.46 -4.63 1.62
C VAL A 100 -9.66 -4.59 0.33
N ALA A 101 -8.52 -5.29 0.26
CA ALA A 101 -7.69 -5.35 -0.94
C ALA A 101 -8.50 -5.81 -2.16
N HIS A 102 -9.29 -6.87 -1.98
CA HIS A 102 -10.16 -7.43 -3.01
C HIS A 102 -11.18 -6.41 -3.52
N ALA A 103 -11.95 -5.81 -2.59
CA ALA A 103 -12.99 -4.86 -2.96
C ALA A 103 -12.43 -3.64 -3.71
N GLN A 104 -11.29 -3.11 -3.27
CA GLN A 104 -10.63 -2.01 -3.96
C GLN A 104 -10.14 -2.44 -5.35
N LYS A 105 -9.48 -3.59 -5.44
CA LYS A 105 -8.92 -4.09 -6.70
C LYS A 105 -10.01 -4.34 -7.75
N THR A 106 -11.15 -4.90 -7.37
CA THR A 106 -12.30 -5.10 -8.27
C THR A 106 -12.74 -3.79 -8.93
N ILE A 107 -12.89 -2.71 -8.14
CA ILE A 107 -13.25 -1.40 -8.68
C ILE A 107 -12.13 -0.88 -9.62
N MET A 108 -10.86 -1.04 -9.24
CA MET A 108 -9.75 -0.60 -10.07
C MET A 108 -9.67 -1.35 -11.41
N GLU A 109 -10.00 -2.64 -11.43
CA GLU A 109 -10.11 -3.45 -12.64
C GLU A 109 -11.22 -2.93 -13.57
N GLU A 110 -12.40 -2.63 -13.03
CA GLU A 110 -13.51 -2.04 -13.81
C GLU A 110 -13.09 -0.73 -14.50
N TYR A 111 -12.44 0.17 -13.77
CA TYR A 111 -11.99 1.45 -14.32
C TYR A 111 -10.85 1.29 -15.34
N HIS A 112 -9.92 0.35 -15.09
CA HIS A 112 -8.87 0.04 -16.04
C HIS A 112 -9.44 -0.52 -17.34
N ASP A 113 -10.40 -1.44 -17.27
CA ASP A 113 -10.97 -2.09 -18.44
C ASP A 113 -11.87 -1.13 -19.24
N GLU A 114 -12.61 -0.24 -18.58
CA GLU A 114 -13.48 0.73 -19.24
C GLU A 114 -12.70 1.92 -19.84
N TYR A 115 -11.71 2.45 -19.12
CA TYR A 115 -11.05 3.72 -19.48
C TYR A 115 -9.57 3.59 -19.84
N GLY A 116 -8.94 2.43 -19.62
CA GLY A 116 -7.51 2.22 -19.85
C GLY A 116 -6.58 2.94 -18.87
N ILE A 117 -7.10 3.42 -17.73
CA ILE A 117 -6.28 4.11 -16.71
C ILE A 117 -5.32 3.13 -16.05
N LYS A 118 -4.02 3.43 -16.05
CA LYS A 118 -3.01 2.58 -15.42
C LYS A 118 -3.05 2.73 -13.91
N CYS A 119 -3.10 1.64 -13.16
CA CYS A 119 -3.15 1.77 -11.71
C CYS A 119 -2.57 0.59 -10.94
N ALA A 120 -2.18 0.84 -9.70
CA ALA A 120 -1.72 -0.18 -8.77
C ALA A 120 -2.23 0.08 -7.35
N LEU A 121 -2.46 -1.00 -6.61
CA LEU A 121 -2.91 -0.96 -5.22
C LEU A 121 -1.73 -1.29 -4.30
N ARG A 122 -1.45 -0.39 -3.36
CA ARG A 122 -0.48 -0.62 -2.29
C ARG A 122 -1.20 -0.84 -0.98
N HIS A 123 -0.85 -1.91 -0.28
CA HIS A 123 -1.26 -2.12 1.11
C HIS A 123 -0.06 -1.97 2.05
N THR A 124 -0.17 -1.04 2.99
CA THR A 124 0.84 -0.78 4.00
C THR A 124 0.37 -1.39 5.33
N ILE A 125 0.89 -2.57 5.65
CA ILE A 125 0.53 -3.37 6.82
C ILE A 125 1.09 -2.66 8.06
N GLY A 126 0.23 -2.40 9.05
CA GLY A 126 0.65 -1.90 10.36
C GLY A 126 1.54 -2.93 11.08
N ASP A 127 2.68 -2.48 11.62
CA ASP A 127 3.58 -3.33 12.41
C ASP A 127 2.99 -3.54 13.81
N ILE A 128 2.23 -4.63 13.95
CA ILE A 128 1.48 -4.96 15.17
C ILE A 128 2.35 -5.62 16.26
N ARG A 129 3.64 -5.80 16.03
CA ARG A 129 4.54 -6.62 16.87
C ARG A 129 5.01 -5.87 18.12
N GLU A 130 4.05 -5.39 18.88
CA GLU A 130 4.19 -4.75 20.18
C GLU A 130 3.11 -5.24 21.16
N ASP A 131 3.43 -5.10 22.43
CA ASP A 131 2.48 -5.13 23.54
C ASP A 131 2.41 -3.73 24.19
N ARG A 132 1.68 -3.60 25.31
CA ARG A 132 1.50 -2.32 26.00
C ARG A 132 2.82 -1.67 26.45
N ASP A 133 3.81 -2.49 26.81
CA ASP A 133 5.00 -2.09 27.54
C ASP A 133 6.29 -2.23 26.68
N TYR A 134 6.32 -3.14 25.70
CA TYR A 134 7.50 -3.52 24.93
C TYR A 134 7.22 -3.89 23.46
N LEU A 135 8.26 -3.76 22.64
CA LEU A 135 8.28 -4.34 21.31
C LEU A 135 8.46 -5.86 21.39
N GLN A 136 7.69 -6.58 20.58
CA GLN A 136 7.72 -8.03 20.44
C GLN A 136 7.98 -8.47 18.99
N LEU A 137 9.06 -7.95 18.39
CA LEU A 137 9.36 -8.09 16.95
C LEU A 137 9.47 -9.55 16.43
N ARG A 138 9.68 -10.50 17.34
CA ARG A 138 9.75 -11.96 17.08
C ARG A 138 8.80 -12.77 17.95
N GLY A 139 7.85 -12.10 18.60
CA GLY A 139 6.86 -12.72 19.48
C GLY A 139 5.63 -13.23 18.72
N ASP A 140 4.55 -13.45 19.45
CA ASP A 140 3.36 -14.18 18.98
C ASP A 140 2.70 -13.54 17.75
N LYS A 141 2.72 -12.21 17.66
CA LYS A 141 2.14 -11.47 16.53
C LYS A 141 2.97 -11.52 15.24
N TYR A 142 4.17 -12.12 15.25
CA TYR A 142 4.98 -12.22 14.03
C TYR A 142 4.27 -13.00 12.92
N THR A 143 3.64 -14.13 13.26
CA THR A 143 2.91 -14.95 12.28
C THR A 143 1.73 -14.19 11.71
N THR A 144 0.91 -13.57 12.56
CA THR A 144 -0.23 -12.73 12.13
C THR A 144 0.22 -11.55 11.26
N PHE A 145 1.34 -10.91 11.60
CA PHE A 145 1.94 -9.85 10.79
C PHE A 145 2.28 -10.35 9.38
N MET A 146 2.92 -11.52 9.26
CA MET A 146 3.25 -12.13 7.97
C MET A 146 1.99 -12.57 7.20
N GLU A 147 0.99 -13.13 7.89
CA GLU A 147 -0.30 -13.50 7.29
C GLU A 147 -1.02 -12.28 6.71
N ALA A 148 -0.93 -11.10 7.35
CA ALA A 148 -1.51 -9.88 6.82
C ALA A 148 -0.91 -9.48 5.46
N PHE A 149 0.41 -9.63 5.26
CA PHE A 149 1.03 -9.43 3.95
C PHE A 149 0.49 -10.42 2.91
N GLU A 150 0.47 -11.70 3.27
CA GLU A 150 0.04 -12.76 2.35
C GLU A 150 -1.42 -12.58 1.93
N GLN A 151 -2.31 -12.31 2.89
CA GLN A 151 -3.72 -12.08 2.61
C GLN A 151 -3.93 -10.88 1.67
N CYS A 152 -3.24 -9.76 1.89
CA CYS A 152 -3.39 -8.60 1.01
C CYS A 152 -2.84 -8.87 -0.40
N ALA A 153 -1.66 -9.50 -0.49
CA ALA A 153 -1.03 -9.82 -1.76
C ALA A 153 -1.86 -10.83 -2.60
N GLN A 154 -2.44 -11.84 -1.96
CA GLN A 154 -3.27 -12.85 -2.64
C GLN A 154 -4.62 -12.28 -3.13
N ASN A 155 -5.10 -11.20 -2.51
CA ASN A 155 -6.43 -10.68 -2.75
C ASN A 155 -6.46 -9.36 -3.53
N GLY A 156 -5.32 -8.84 -3.99
CA GLY A 156 -5.31 -7.73 -4.97
C GLY A 156 -4.28 -6.62 -4.74
N ALA A 157 -3.54 -6.64 -3.63
CA ALA A 157 -2.46 -5.68 -3.43
C ALA A 157 -1.28 -6.00 -4.37
N ASP A 158 -0.89 -5.02 -5.19
CA ASP A 158 0.19 -5.14 -6.16
C ASP A 158 1.56 -4.86 -5.54
N THR A 159 1.57 -4.02 -4.50
CA THR A 159 2.75 -3.74 -3.68
C THR A 159 2.37 -3.82 -2.22
N VAL A 160 3.29 -4.36 -1.42
CA VAL A 160 3.11 -4.48 0.03
C VAL A 160 4.24 -3.75 0.75
N SER A 161 3.90 -3.09 1.84
CA SER A 161 4.83 -2.27 2.62
C SER A 161 4.49 -2.36 4.10
N TYR A 162 5.40 -1.88 4.95
CA TYR A 162 5.14 -1.63 6.36
C TYR A 162 6.06 -0.54 6.87
N THR A 163 5.64 0.14 7.92
CA THR A 163 6.49 1.05 8.69
C THR A 163 6.94 0.33 9.94
N HIS A 164 8.24 0.03 10.02
CA HIS A 164 8.79 -0.74 11.14
C HIS A 164 8.70 0.03 12.45
N LEU A 165 8.22 -0.62 13.51
CA LEU A 165 8.29 -0.05 14.85
C LEU A 165 9.75 0.12 15.27
N THR A 166 10.09 1.33 15.70
CA THR A 166 11.35 1.61 16.39
C THR A 166 11.02 2.00 17.82
N LEU A 167 11.87 1.59 18.78
CA LEU A 167 11.74 2.07 20.15
C LEU A 167 11.74 3.60 20.10
N PRO A 168 10.83 4.28 20.83
CA PRO A 168 10.79 5.73 20.83
C PRO A 168 12.18 6.24 21.22
N THR A 169 12.89 6.84 20.28
CA THR A 169 14.12 7.60 20.55
C THR A 169 13.67 8.91 21.18
N LYS A 170 13.34 8.84 22.47
CA LYS A 170 12.78 9.92 23.30
C LYS A 170 11.46 10.49 22.77
N ARG A 171 10.40 10.38 23.58
CA ARG A 171 9.38 11.43 23.62
C ARG A 171 10.11 12.73 23.93
N ILE A 172 10.31 13.57 22.92
CA ILE A 172 10.55 14.99 23.13
C ILE A 172 9.16 15.61 23.15
N VAL A 173 8.70 15.78 24.40
CA VAL A 173 7.61 16.62 24.93
C VAL A 173 6.31 16.70 24.13
#